data_AF-A0A453ALZ7-F1
#
_entry.id   AF-A0A453ALZ7-F1
#
_cell.length_a   1.000
_cell.length_b   1.000
_cell.length_c   1.000
_cell.angle_alpha   90.00
_cell.angle_beta   90.00
_cell.angle_gamma   90.00
#
_symmetry.space_group_name_H-M   'P 1'
#
loop_
_entity.id
_entity.type
_entity.pdbx_description
1 polymer ?
#
loop_
_entity_poly.entity_id
_entity_poly.type
_entity_poly.pdbx_seq_one_letter_code
_entity_poly.pdbx_strand_id
1 'polypeptide(L)' 'MFGWILEPLVFGDYPEVMKKNVGSRLPSFTKVQSELIKGSFDFIGLNHYFSLYVSDRQTEPGIRDYNRDMSIYYRASRTE' A
#
# COMPACT_ATOMS: atom_id res chain seq x y z
N MET A 1 -1.12 -3.52 -2.19
CA MET A 1 -1.89 -3.67 -0.93
C MET A 1 -0.99 -4.01 0.25
N PHE A 2 -0.20 -5.10 0.20
CA PHE A 2 0.67 -5.49 1.33
C PHE A 2 1.70 -4.45 1.76
N GLY A 3 2.32 -3.74 0.81
CA GLY A 3 3.33 -2.72 1.10
C GLY A 3 2.85 -1.59 2.03
N TRP A 4 1.56 -1.28 2.04
CA TRP A 4 1.00 -0.28 2.95
C TRP A 4 1.27 -0.63 4.42
N ILE A 5 1.19 -1.91 4.77
CA ILE A 5 1.38 -2.38 6.16
C ILE A 5 2.80 -2.91 6.37
N LEU A 6 3.34 -3.66 5.41
CA LEU A 6 4.62 -4.33 5.58
C LEU A 6 5.82 -3.38 5.48
N GLU A 7 5.78 -2.35 4.62
CA GLU A 7 6.93 -1.44 4.52
C GLU A 7 7.15 -0.61 5.79
N PRO A 8 6.12 -0.05 6.46
CA PRO A 8 6.32 0.57 7.76
C PRO A 8 6.91 -0.40 8.79
N LEU A 9 6.46 -1.66 8.83
CA LEU A 9 7.00 -2.65 9.75
C LEU A 9 8.46 -3.00 9.45
N VAL A 10 8.87 -3.07 8.18
CA VAL A 10 10.24 -3.49 7.81
C VAL A 10 11.21 -2.31 7.78
N PHE A 11 10.77 -1.16 7.30
CA PHE A 11 11.62 0.00 6.99
C PHE A 11 11.32 1.24 7.84
N GLY A 12 10.19 1.29 8.54
CA GLY A 12 9.78 2.42 9.37
C GLY A 12 9.07 3.54 8.58
N ASP A 13 8.73 3.34 7.32
CA ASP A 13 8.02 4.33 6.50
C ASP A 13 7.14 3.67 5.43
N TYR A 14 6.22 4.45 4.85
CA TYR A 14 5.36 4.00 3.76
C TYR A 14 6.10 3.88 2.42
N PRO A 15 5.56 3.06 1.48
CA PRO A 15 6.10 2.98 0.13
C PRO A 15 6.15 4.31 -0.61
N GLU A 16 7.21 4.54 -1.38
CA GLU A 16 7.38 5.77 -2.19
C GLU A 16 6.19 6.02 -3.14
N VAL A 17 5.66 4.95 -3.75
CA VAL A 17 4.48 5.05 -4.62
C VAL A 17 3.24 5.56 -3.86
N MET A 18 3.07 5.16 -2.60
CA MET A 18 1.97 5.65 -1.76
C MET A 18 2.17 7.10 -1.37
N LYS A 19 3.39 7.48 -0.95
CA LYS A 19 3.73 8.88 -0.62
C LYS A 19 3.47 9.80 -1.82
N LYS A 20 3.82 9.36 -3.03
CA LYS A 20 3.56 10.09 -4.28
C LYS A 20 2.07 10.17 -4.64
N ASN A 21 1.36 9.04 -4.61
CA ASN A 21 -0.01 8.98 -5.13
C ASN A 21 -1.05 9.56 -4.16
N VAL A 22 -0.91 9.25 -2.87
CA VAL A 22 -1.84 9.68 -1.82
C VAL A 22 -1.54 11.12 -1.40
N GLY A 23 -0.25 11.49 -1.38
CA GLY A 23 0.21 12.83 -1.05
C GLY A 23 -0.14 13.23 0.38
N SER A 24 -0.65 14.46 0.55
CA SER A 24 -0.94 15.06 1.85
C SER A 24 -2.01 14.35 2.68
N ARG A 25 -2.80 13.44 2.09
CA ARG A 25 -3.75 12.61 2.83
C ARG A 25 -3.09 11.45 3.58
N LEU A 26 -1.84 11.11 3.24
CA LEU A 26 -1.09 10.08 3.92
C LEU A 26 -0.40 10.70 5.15
N PRO A 27 -0.70 10.23 6.37
CA PRO A 27 0.02 10.69 7.56
C PRO A 27 1.51 10.36 7.46
N SER A 28 2.36 11.22 8.01
CA SER A 28 3.79 10.95 8.11
C SER A 28 4.12 10.40 9.50
N PHE A 29 5.06 9.45 9.56
CA PHE A 29 5.66 9.06 10.82
C PHE A 29 6.64 10.15 11.30
N THR A 30 6.57 10.48 12.59
CA THR A 30 7.71 11.16 13.23
C THR A 30 8.89 10.20 13.32
N LYS A 31 10.11 10.72 13.53
CA LYS A 31 11.31 9.89 13.71
C LYS A 31 11.13 8.83 14.80
N VAL A 32 10.57 9.22 15.95
CA VAL A 32 10.32 8.32 17.08
C VAL A 32 9.33 7.22 16.71
N GLN A 33 8.26 7.56 15.98
CA GLN A 33 7.27 6.57 15.54
C GLN A 33 7.86 5.61 14.50
N SER A 34 8.67 6.12 13.57
CA SER A 34 9.38 5.33 12.56
C SER A 34 10.33 4.32 13.20
N GLU A 35 11.10 4.74 14.18
CA GLU A 35 11.99 3.87 14.97
C GLU A 35 11.20 2.84 15.80
N LEU A 36 10.04 3.23 16.35
CA LEU A 36 9.20 2.35 17.17
C LEU A 36 8.53 1.23 16.36
N ILE A 37 8.04 1.52 15.16
CA ILE A 37 7.31 0.55 14.33
C ILE A 37 8.25 -0.37 13.54
N LYS A 38 9.47 0.09 13.26
CA LYS A 38 10.45 -0.70 12.50
C LYS A 38 10.88 -1.93 13.30
N GLY A 39 10.66 -3.11 12.74
CA GLY A 39 10.96 -4.39 13.36
C GLY A 39 10.01 -4.76 14.49
N SER A 40 8.84 -4.11 14.62
CA SER A 40 7.87 -4.41 15.67
C SER A 40 7.05 -5.69 15.37
N PHE A 41 7.73 -6.79 15.03
CA PHE A 41 7.14 -8.09 14.75
C PHE A 41 8.17 -9.21 14.95
N ASP A 42 7.74 -10.37 15.46
CA ASP A 42 8.57 -11.58 15.55
C ASP A 42 8.41 -12.48 14.32
N PHE A 43 7.22 -12.49 13.71
CA PHE A 43 6.89 -13.22 12.50
C PHE A 43 5.78 -12.51 11.72
N ILE A 44 5.63 -12.87 10.43
CA ILE A 44 4.58 -12.35 9.56
C ILE A 44 3.66 -13.51 9.15
N GLY A 45 2.40 -13.45 9.56
CA GLY A 45 1.36 -14.37 9.08
C GLY A 45 0.76 -13.88 7.76
N LEU A 46 0.62 -14.78 6.78
CA LEU A 46 0.05 -14.46 5.46
C LEU A 46 -1.26 -15.21 5.26
N ASN A 47 -2.34 -14.46 5.08
CA ASN A 47 -3.63 -15.00 4.66
C ASN A 47 -3.77 -14.84 3.14
N HIS A 48 -3.97 -15.95 2.42
CA HIS A 48 -4.15 -15.95 0.97
C HIS A 48 -5.41 -16.74 0.59
N TYR A 49 -6.23 -16.16 -0.28
CA TYR A 49 -7.52 -16.73 -0.69
C TYR A 49 -7.67 -16.79 -2.21
N PHE A 50 -7.25 -15.73 -2.90
CA PHE A 50 -7.33 -15.64 -4.35
C PHE A 50 -6.26 -14.68 -4.88
N SER A 51 -6.10 -14.71 -6.20
CA SER A 51 -5.23 -13.78 -6.94
C SER A 51 -6.07 -13.03 -7.96
N LEU A 52 -5.67 -11.79 -8.28
CA LEU A 52 -6.33 -10.93 -9.26
C LEU A 52 -5.36 -10.59 -10.39
N TYR A 53 -5.87 -10.47 -11.61
CA TYR A 53 -5.14 -9.82 -12.68
C TYR A 53 -5.19 -8.31 -12.46
N VAL A 54 -4.05 -7.65 -12.64
CA VAL A 54 -3.92 -6.20 -12.52
C VAL A 54 -3.22 -5.62 -13.73
N SER A 55 -3.61 -4.41 -14.10
CA SER A 55 -2.94 -3.62 -15.14
C SER A 55 -2.79 -2.18 -14.67
N ASP A 56 -1.80 -1.48 -15.21
CA ASP A 56 -1.58 -0.06 -14.92
C ASP A 56 -2.81 0.79 -15.25
N ARG A 57 -3.05 1.82 -14.43
CA ARG A 57 -4.07 2.84 -14.67
C ARG A 57 -3.42 4.20 -14.48
N GLN A 58 -3.48 5.02 -15.53
CA GLN A 58 -3.00 6.40 -15.45
C GLN A 58 -3.70 7.18 -14.33
N THR A 59 -2.89 7.88 -13.56
CA THR A 59 -3.35 8.72 -12.46
C THR A 59 -3.90 10.04 -12.99
N GLU A 60 -5.20 10.26 -12.85
CA GLU A 60 -5.86 11.50 -13.29
C GLU A 60 -5.86 12.58 -12.19
N PRO A 61 -5.77 13.88 -12.54
CA PRO A 61 -5.98 14.97 -11.60
C PRO A 61 -7.42 14.98 -11.04
N GLY A 62 -7.61 15.52 -9.83
CA GLY A 62 -8.93 15.68 -9.21
C GLY A 62 -9.05 15.05 -7.83
N ILE A 63 -10.29 14.93 -7.34
CA ILE A 63 -10.58 14.30 -6.05
C ILE A 63 -10.19 12.82 -6.13
N ARG A 64 -9.27 12.41 -5.26
CA ARG A 64 -8.79 11.04 -5.16
C ARG A 64 -9.28 10.38 -3.88
N ASP A 65 -9.74 9.15 -4.04
CA ASP A 65 -10.05 8.22 -2.96
C ASP A 65 -9.03 7.07 -2.95
N TYR A 66 -9.17 6.18 -1.98
CA TYR A 66 -8.32 5.00 -1.86
C TYR A 66 -8.21 4.20 -3.18
N ASN A 67 -9.31 4.03 -3.91
CA ASN A 67 -9.32 3.23 -5.13
C ASN A 67 -8.55 3.91 -6.27
N ARG A 68 -8.65 5.23 -6.39
CA ARG A 68 -7.91 5.99 -7.40
C ARG A 68 -6.42 6.07 -7.07
N ASP A 69 -6.04 6.06 -5.80
CA ASP A 69 -4.62 6.10 -5.40
C ASP A 69 -3.85 4.83 -5.74
N MET A 70 -4.55 3.68 -5.79
CA MET A 70 -3.94 2.40 -6.17
C MET A 70 -3.40 2.39 -7.61
N SER A 71 -3.91 3.27 -8.48
CA SER A 71 -3.41 3.45 -9.86
C SER A 71 -3.38 2.17 -10.69
N ILE A 72 -4.34 1.27 -10.46
CA ILE A 72 -4.48 0.02 -11.21
C ILE A 72 -5.94 -0.29 -11.54
N TYR A 73 -6.14 -1.10 -12.57
CA TYR A 73 -7.40 -1.82 -12.81
C TYR A 73 -7.29 -3.24 -12.24
N TYR A 74 -8.38 -3.72 -11.63
CA TYR A 74 -8.50 -5.10 -11.16
C TYR A 74 -9.41 -5.89 -12.09
N ARG A 75 -9.00 -7.10 -12.43
CA ARG A 75 -9.85 -8.08 -13.13
C ARG A 75 -9.81 -9.40 -12.37
N ALA A 76 -10.97 -9.78 -11.84
CA ALA A 76 -11.20 -11.14 -11.38
C ALA A 76 -11.69 -11.96 -12.58
N SER A 77 -10.96 -13.01 -12.94
CA SER A 77 -11.49 -14.07 -13.81
C SER A 77 -11.68 -15.31 -12.96
N ARG A 78 -12.86 -15.92 -13.01
CA ARG A 78 -12.96 -17.33 -12.63
C ARG A 78 -12.15 -18.12 -13.66
N THR A 79 -11.25 -18.96 -13.20
CA THR A 79 -10.82 -20.12 -13.98
C THR A 79 -12.06 -21.00 -14.12
N GLU A 80 -12.66 -20.99 -15.32
CA GLU A 80 -13.41 -22.15 -15.79
C GLU A 80 -12.43 -23.21 -16.29
#